data_AF-A0A7X6V9B2-F1
#
_entry.id   AF-A0A7X6V9B2-F1
#
_cell.length_a   1.000
_cell.length_b   1.000
_cell.length_c   1.000
_cell.angle_alpha   90.00
_cell.angle_beta   90.00
_cell.angle_gamma   90.00
#
_symmetry.space_group_name_H-M   'P 1'
#
loop_
_entity.id
_entity.type
_entity.pdbx_description
1 polymer ?
#
loop_
_entity_poly.entity_id
_entity_poly.type
_entity_poly.pdbx_seq_one_letter_code
_entity_poly.pdbx_strand_id
1 'polypeptide(L)'
;CYMDGEDDPAVSDGKVVAGSTGFPTICGTGTEDYFCGSYNFENKATGQYQEFTGPYTGVPHIVRPDGVNGSNQRFSMYRWHITDPIRFEKELKVTIQALGWRKDGRYLPLRDDIASVAFWYQDGVGEEFPPLPSADELEIY
;
A
#
# COMPACT_ATOMS: atom_id res chain seq x y z
N CYS A 1 5.01 -1.39 4.24
CA CYS A 1 3.56 -1.62 4.51
C CYS A 1 3.43 -2.25 5.88
N TYR A 2 2.37 -1.93 6.61
CA TYR A 2 2.06 -2.55 7.89
C TYR A 2 0.65 -3.10 7.82
N MET A 3 0.52 -4.39 8.12
CA MET A 3 -0.78 -5.04 8.22
C MET A 3 -0.90 -5.56 9.64
N ASP A 4 -2.04 -5.27 10.23
CA ASP A 4 -2.38 -5.63 11.58
C ASP A 4 -3.69 -6.40 11.57
N GLY A 5 -3.68 -7.55 12.21
CA GLY A 5 -4.83 -8.42 12.35
C GLY A 5 -5.30 -8.55 13.79
N GLU A 6 -4.53 -8.06 14.78
CA GLU A 6 -4.84 -8.15 16.22
C GLU A 6 -3.99 -7.13 17.02
N ASP A 7 -4.61 -6.10 17.61
CA ASP A 7 -3.96 -5.30 18.65
C ASP A 7 -3.88 -6.11 19.95
N ASP A 8 -2.69 -6.62 20.29
CA ASP A 8 -2.40 -7.10 21.65
C ASP A 8 -1.80 -5.96 22.51
N PRO A 9 -2.58 -5.36 23.42
CA PRO A 9 -2.10 -4.29 24.29
C PRO A 9 -1.01 -4.76 25.27
N ALA A 10 -0.84 -6.08 25.49
CA ALA A 10 0.22 -6.62 26.33
C ALA A 10 1.62 -6.50 25.70
N VAL A 11 1.71 -6.30 24.38
CA VAL A 11 2.97 -6.09 23.65
C VAL A 11 3.09 -4.67 23.08
N SER A 12 2.20 -3.75 23.43
CA SER A 12 2.23 -2.35 23.00
C SER A 12 3.32 -1.53 23.71
N ASP A 13 4.00 -0.63 22.99
CA ASP A 13 4.86 0.41 23.59
C ASP A 13 4.10 1.71 23.94
N GLY A 14 2.77 1.69 23.83
CA GLY A 14 1.87 2.82 24.04
C GLY A 14 1.93 3.89 22.95
N LYS A 15 2.74 3.74 21.90
CA LYS A 15 2.76 4.68 20.78
C LYS A 15 1.70 4.31 19.77
N VAL A 16 0.99 5.33 19.30
CA VAL A 16 0.05 5.18 18.20
C VAL A 16 0.82 5.10 16.89
N VAL A 17 0.85 3.93 16.25
CA VAL A 17 1.40 3.72 14.90
C VAL A 17 0.23 3.51 13.94
N ALA A 18 0.16 4.38 12.93
CA ALA A 18 -0.91 4.37 11.93
C ALA A 18 -2.35 4.35 12.50
N GLY A 19 -2.54 4.83 13.74
CA GLY A 19 -3.82 4.90 14.44
C GLY A 19 -4.17 3.71 15.34
N SER A 20 -3.26 2.75 15.55
CA SER A 20 -3.40 1.69 16.57
C SER A 20 -2.25 1.83 17.58
N THR A 21 -2.45 1.36 18.81
CA THR A 21 -1.39 1.35 19.83
C THR A 21 -0.57 0.06 19.82
N GLY A 22 -0.96 -0.97 19.05
CA GLY A 22 -0.24 -2.22 18.93
C GLY A 22 0.95 -2.16 17.95
N PHE A 23 1.83 -3.15 18.02
CA PHE A 23 2.79 -3.38 16.95
C PHE A 23 2.13 -4.18 15.82
N PRO A 24 2.35 -3.81 14.55
CA PRO A 24 1.79 -4.57 13.43
C PRO A 24 2.36 -6.00 13.41
N THR A 25 1.48 -6.98 13.28
CA THR A 25 1.86 -8.40 13.23
C THR A 25 2.51 -8.78 11.90
N ILE A 26 2.31 -8.00 10.83
CA ILE A 26 2.99 -8.16 9.54
C ILE A 26 3.62 -6.83 9.09
N CYS A 27 4.94 -6.83 8.94
CA CYS A 27 5.72 -5.70 8.42
C CYS A 27 6.33 -6.05 7.06
N GLY A 28 6.03 -5.25 6.03
CA GLY A 28 6.71 -5.35 4.73
C GLY A 28 7.87 -4.37 4.59
N THR A 29 8.70 -4.60 3.57
CA THR A 29 9.96 -3.88 3.32
C THR A 29 9.82 -2.67 2.39
N GLY A 30 8.86 -2.72 1.47
CA GLY A 30 8.61 -1.69 0.47
C GLY A 30 7.23 -1.86 -0.16
N THR A 31 6.73 -0.81 -0.82
CA THR A 31 5.46 -0.90 -1.54
C THR A 31 5.60 -1.80 -2.76
N GLU A 32 6.71 -1.71 -3.49
CA GLU A 32 7.00 -2.57 -4.63
C GLU A 32 7.13 -4.04 -4.22
N ASP A 33 7.79 -4.29 -3.09
CA ASP A 33 7.97 -5.65 -2.57
C ASP A 33 6.62 -6.25 -2.17
N TYR A 34 5.73 -5.44 -1.60
CA TYR A 34 4.37 -5.87 -1.28
C TYR A 34 3.58 -6.28 -2.52
N PHE A 35 3.77 -5.63 -3.67
CA PHE A 35 3.16 -6.02 -4.93
C PHE A 35 3.99 -7.05 -5.71
N CYS A 36 4.95 -7.72 -5.06
CA CYS A 36 5.85 -8.72 -5.65
C CYS A 36 6.68 -8.21 -6.84
N GLY A 37 6.96 -6.90 -6.86
CA GLY A 37 8.01 -6.30 -7.66
C GLY A 37 9.36 -6.34 -6.95
N SER A 38 10.29 -5.53 -7.45
CA SER A 38 11.56 -5.22 -6.79
C SER A 38 12.15 -3.96 -7.42
N TYR A 39 13.11 -3.32 -6.75
CA TYR A 39 13.87 -2.18 -7.29
C TYR A 39 12.96 -1.12 -7.92
N ASN A 40 11.92 -0.65 -7.21
CA ASN A 40 10.94 0.33 -7.71
C ASN A 40 10.20 -0.02 -9.02
N PHE A 41 10.19 -1.30 -9.43
CA PHE A 41 9.71 -1.79 -10.73
C PHE A 41 10.59 -1.38 -11.93
N GLU A 42 11.84 -1.00 -11.69
CA GLU A 42 12.81 -0.71 -12.75
C GLU A 42 13.32 -1.98 -13.44
N ASN A 43 13.26 -1.98 -14.76
CA ASN A 43 14.00 -2.89 -15.60
C ASN A 43 15.39 -2.30 -15.89
N LYS A 44 16.41 -2.87 -15.22
CA LYS A 44 17.81 -2.41 -15.34
C LYS A 44 18.39 -2.50 -16.75
N ALA A 45 17.85 -3.34 -17.62
CA ALA A 45 18.33 -3.47 -19.00
C ALA A 45 17.85 -2.31 -19.87
N THR A 46 16.63 -1.79 -19.60
CA THR A 46 16.03 -0.69 -20.37
C THR A 46 16.18 0.67 -19.68
N GLY A 47 16.44 0.67 -18.36
CA GLY A 47 16.45 1.89 -17.55
C GLY A 47 15.07 2.54 -17.49
N GLN A 48 14.00 1.73 -17.44
CA GLN A 48 12.60 2.17 -17.44
C GLN A 48 11.79 1.36 -16.43
N TYR A 49 10.68 1.93 -15.95
CA TYR A 49 9.68 1.15 -15.23
C TYR A 49 9.06 0.07 -16.14
N GLN A 50 8.74 -1.08 -15.56
CA GLN A 50 8.24 -2.25 -16.28
C GLN A 50 6.93 -2.77 -15.69
N GLU A 51 5.89 -2.76 -16.51
CA GLU A 51 4.62 -3.40 -16.20
C GLU A 51 4.77 -4.93 -16.20
N PHE A 52 3.97 -5.56 -15.36
CA PHE A 52 3.75 -7.01 -15.40
C PHE A 52 2.33 -7.34 -14.93
N THR A 53 1.87 -8.53 -15.29
CA THR A 53 0.54 -9.04 -14.92
C THR A 53 0.65 -10.52 -14.61
N GLY A 54 0.20 -10.91 -13.42
CA GLY A 54 0.07 -12.30 -13.00
C GLY A 54 -1.33 -12.57 -12.46
N PRO A 55 -1.66 -13.83 -12.13
CA PRO A 55 -3.00 -14.15 -11.62
C PRO A 55 -3.36 -13.44 -10.31
N TYR A 56 -2.37 -13.20 -9.44
CA TYR A 56 -2.59 -12.69 -8.09
C TYR A 56 -1.91 -11.35 -7.81
N THR A 57 -0.96 -10.91 -8.62
CA THR A 57 -0.29 -9.63 -8.39
C THR A 57 0.20 -9.03 -9.71
N GLY A 58 0.26 -7.71 -9.78
CA GLY A 58 0.66 -7.01 -10.98
C GLY A 58 0.75 -5.51 -10.85
N VAL A 59 1.45 -4.91 -11.82
CA VAL A 59 1.51 -3.47 -12.08
C VAL A 59 1.09 -3.26 -13.54
N PRO A 60 -0.22 -3.31 -13.84
CA PRO A 60 -0.70 -3.35 -15.23
C PRO A 60 -0.60 -2.00 -15.95
N HIS A 61 -0.45 -0.90 -15.23
CA HIS A 61 -0.40 0.43 -15.83
C HIS A 61 0.60 1.34 -15.11
N ILE A 62 1.47 1.95 -15.90
CA ILE A 62 2.46 2.93 -15.46
C ILE A 62 2.38 4.11 -16.42
N VAL A 63 2.03 5.30 -15.90
CA VAL A 63 2.18 6.54 -16.66
C VAL A 63 3.67 6.85 -16.68
N ARG A 64 4.34 6.46 -17.76
CA ARG A 64 5.80 6.57 -17.89
C ARG A 64 6.21 8.04 -17.92
N PRO A 65 7.08 8.47 -16.99
CA PRO A 65 7.80 9.73 -17.15
C PRO A 65 9.00 9.53 -18.09
N ASP A 66 9.73 10.61 -18.37
CA ASP A 66 11.04 10.51 -19.03
C ASP A 66 12.05 9.85 -18.07
N GLY A 67 12.21 8.52 -18.18
CA GLY A 67 13.14 7.72 -17.38
C GLY A 67 12.55 7.20 -16.06
N VAL A 68 13.44 6.75 -15.16
CA VAL A 68 13.08 6.27 -13.81
C VAL A 68 13.31 7.41 -12.82
N ASN A 69 12.39 7.57 -11.87
CA ASN A 69 12.40 8.66 -10.89
C ASN A 69 12.19 10.07 -11.48
N GLY A 70 11.75 10.17 -12.74
CA GLY A 70 11.23 11.41 -13.34
C GLY A 70 9.90 11.82 -12.72
N SER A 71 9.58 13.11 -12.74
CA SER A 71 8.40 13.70 -12.09
C SER A 71 7.06 13.11 -12.60
N ASN A 72 6.08 13.06 -11.69
CA ASN A 72 4.69 12.64 -11.94
C ASN A 72 4.49 11.16 -12.31
N GLN A 73 5.01 10.29 -11.45
CA GLN A 73 4.78 8.85 -11.55
C GLN A 73 3.34 8.50 -11.15
N ARG A 74 2.66 7.71 -11.97
CA ARG A 74 1.36 7.14 -11.61
C ARG A 74 1.40 5.64 -11.88
N PHE A 75 1.20 4.86 -10.84
CA PHE A 75 1.18 3.40 -10.89
C PHE A 75 -0.23 2.91 -10.58
N SER A 76 -0.70 1.93 -11.35
CA SER A 76 -1.81 1.08 -10.94
C SER A 76 -1.23 -0.28 -10.54
N MET A 77 -1.60 -0.75 -9.36
CA MET A 77 -1.06 -1.99 -8.77
C MET A 77 -2.21 -2.81 -8.19
N TYR A 78 -2.09 -4.13 -8.19
CA TYR A 78 -3.03 -5.02 -7.51
C TYR A 78 -2.32 -6.18 -6.84
N ARG A 79 -2.90 -6.66 -5.74
CA ARG A 79 -2.53 -7.90 -5.07
C ARG A 79 -3.77 -8.59 -4.51
N TRP A 80 -3.92 -9.87 -4.83
CA TRP A 80 -5.00 -10.75 -4.40
C TRP A 80 -4.45 -11.80 -3.44
N HIS A 81 -4.92 -11.75 -2.19
CA HIS A 81 -4.57 -12.73 -1.16
C HIS A 81 -5.49 -13.97 -1.23
N ILE A 82 -5.52 -14.65 -2.39
CA ILE A 82 -6.36 -15.85 -2.60
C ILE A 82 -5.74 -17.08 -1.94
N THR A 83 -4.48 -17.36 -2.26
CA THR A 83 -3.74 -18.51 -1.72
C THR A 83 -3.09 -18.23 -0.36
N ASP A 84 -2.94 -16.95 -0.02
CA ASP A 84 -2.27 -16.42 1.17
C ASP A 84 -3.16 -15.39 1.89
N PRO A 85 -4.37 -15.78 2.36
CA PRO A 85 -5.29 -14.85 3.01
C PRO A 85 -4.70 -14.28 4.30
N ILE A 86 -4.86 -12.98 4.50
CA ILE A 86 -4.59 -12.31 5.77
C ILE A 86 -5.83 -12.54 6.66
N ARG A 87 -5.63 -13.29 7.75
CA ARG A 87 -6.71 -13.67 8.68
C ARG A 87 -6.70 -12.74 9.89
N PHE A 88 -7.88 -12.53 10.46
CA PHE A 88 -8.10 -11.76 11.67
C PHE A 88 -9.27 -12.37 12.45
N GLU A 89 -9.25 -12.28 13.78
CA GLU A 89 -10.36 -12.72 14.62
C GLU A 89 -11.29 -11.57 15.02
N LYS A 90 -10.74 -10.39 15.31
CA LYS A 90 -11.50 -9.25 15.87
C LYS A 90 -11.48 -8.02 14.99
N GLU A 91 -10.31 -7.64 14.47
CA GLU A 91 -10.14 -6.42 13.70
C GLU A 91 -9.11 -6.62 12.59
N LEU A 92 -9.26 -5.90 11.48
CA LEU A 92 -8.27 -5.88 10.42
C LEU A 92 -7.93 -4.44 10.10
N LYS A 93 -6.64 -4.13 10.14
CA LYS A 93 -6.12 -2.83 9.77
C LYS A 93 -4.95 -2.96 8.82
N VAL A 94 -5.13 -2.44 7.62
CA VAL A 94 -4.10 -2.47 6.58
C VAL A 94 -3.65 -1.06 6.27
N THR A 95 -2.34 -0.84 6.32
CA THR A 95 -1.75 0.47 6.03
C THR A 95 -0.58 0.32 5.08
N ILE A 96 -0.57 1.12 4.02
CA ILE A 96 0.55 1.23 3.09
C ILE A 96 1.15 2.62 3.26
N GLN A 97 2.46 2.67 3.40
CA GLN A 97 3.19 3.92 3.64
C GLN A 97 3.45 4.64 2.33
N ALA A 98 3.10 5.93 2.28
CA ALA A 98 3.56 6.86 1.25
C ALA A 98 4.85 7.55 1.73
N LEU A 99 5.98 6.85 1.61
CA LEU A 99 7.27 7.32 2.07
C LEU A 99 8.29 7.32 0.93
N GLY A 100 9.04 8.41 0.86
CA GLY A 100 10.22 8.55 0.02
C GLY A 100 11.47 8.82 0.85
N TRP A 101 12.56 9.09 0.16
CA TRP A 101 13.84 9.43 0.75
C TRP A 101 14.22 10.86 0.45
N ARG A 102 14.67 11.59 1.48
CA ARG A 102 15.36 12.87 1.30
C ARG A 102 16.78 12.61 0.81
N LYS A 103 17.41 13.62 0.20
CA LYS A 103 18.80 13.56 -0.27
C LYS A 103 19.82 13.20 0.82
N ASP A 104 19.48 13.44 2.08
CA ASP A 104 20.31 13.16 3.25
C ASP A 104 19.97 11.84 3.95
N GLY A 105 19.20 10.95 3.29
CA GLY A 105 18.88 9.62 3.80
C GLY A 105 17.82 9.58 4.89
N ARG A 106 17.15 10.71 5.18
CA ARG A 106 16.00 10.73 6.10
C ARG A 106 14.71 10.41 5.36
N TYR A 107 13.72 9.88 6.09
CA TYR A 107 12.38 9.66 5.55
C TYR A 107 11.72 10.97 5.12
N LEU A 108 11.03 10.92 3.99
CA LEU A 108 10.18 11.96 3.46
C LEU A 108 8.74 11.43 3.42
N PRO A 109 7.84 11.92 4.30
CA PRO A 109 6.41 11.73 4.12
C PRO A 109 5.99 12.35 2.79
N LEU A 110 5.51 11.52 1.87
CA LEU A 110 5.03 11.97 0.57
C LEU A 110 3.58 12.43 0.70
N ARG A 111 3.18 13.32 -0.21
CA ARG A 111 1.79 13.76 -0.38
C ARG A 111 1.31 13.30 -1.75
N ASP A 112 1.36 11.99 -1.93
CA ASP A 112 0.91 11.37 -3.17
C ASP A 112 -0.61 11.30 -3.18
N ASP A 113 -1.19 11.42 -4.36
CA ASP A 113 -2.60 11.13 -4.58
C ASP A 113 -2.77 9.60 -4.68
N ILE A 114 -3.38 9.01 -3.66
CA ILE A 114 -3.53 7.56 -3.52
C ILE A 114 -5.00 7.23 -3.33
N ALA A 115 -5.55 6.52 -4.31
CA ALA A 115 -6.82 5.82 -4.19
C ALA A 115 -6.58 4.31 -4.07
N SER A 116 -7.36 3.64 -3.23
CA SER A 116 -7.30 2.18 -3.08
C SER A 116 -8.67 1.59 -2.81
N VAL A 117 -8.82 0.32 -3.16
CA VAL A 117 -9.98 -0.50 -2.81
C VAL A 117 -9.46 -1.77 -2.15
N ALA A 118 -10.07 -2.16 -1.04
CA ALA A 118 -9.79 -3.41 -0.35
C ALA A 118 -11.00 -4.34 -0.46
N PHE A 119 -10.73 -5.63 -0.60
CA PHE A 119 -11.74 -6.68 -0.57
C PHE A 119 -11.41 -7.64 0.56
N TRP A 120 -12.38 -7.94 1.41
CA TRP A 120 -12.23 -8.90 2.50
C TRP A 120 -13.55 -9.65 2.73
N TYR A 121 -13.46 -10.71 3.52
CA TYR A 121 -14.61 -11.44 4.02
C TYR A 121 -14.59 -11.38 5.54
N GLN A 122 -15.76 -11.26 6.15
CA GLN A 122 -15.96 -11.29 7.58
C GLN A 122 -17.29 -11.98 7.90
N ASP A 123 -17.45 -12.43 9.14
CA ASP A 123 -18.73 -12.93 9.62
C ASP A 123 -19.70 -11.76 9.86
N GLY A 124 -20.96 -11.94 9.46
CA GLY A 124 -22.02 -10.94 9.62
C GLY A 124 -21.98 -9.79 8.60
N VAL A 125 -22.72 -8.72 8.91
CA VAL A 125 -22.73 -7.49 8.10
C VAL A 125 -21.68 -6.54 8.64
N GLY A 126 -20.87 -5.95 7.76
CA GLY A 126 -19.87 -4.96 8.12
C GLY A 126 -20.46 -3.69 8.73
N GLU A 127 -19.60 -2.90 9.35
CA GLU A 127 -19.96 -1.56 9.81
C GLU A 127 -20.26 -0.64 8.63
N GLU A 128 -21.03 0.42 8.87
CA GLU A 128 -21.22 1.46 7.87
C GLU A 128 -19.90 2.21 7.64
N PHE A 129 -19.45 2.24 6.38
CA PHE A 129 -18.28 3.01 5.98
C PHE A 129 -18.65 4.47 5.74
N PRO A 130 -17.68 5.41 5.87
CA PRO A 130 -17.87 6.77 5.42
C PRO A 130 -18.38 6.82 3.97
N PRO A 131 -19.22 7.80 3.62
CA PRO A 131 -19.70 7.93 2.24
C PRO A 131 -18.53 8.14 1.29
N LEU A 132 -18.72 7.70 0.03
CA LEU A 132 -17.78 8.03 -1.03
C LEU A 132 -17.63 9.56 -1.13
N PRO A 133 -16.40 10.08 -1.29
CA PRO A 133 -16.19 11.50 -1.55
C PRO A 133 -16.95 11.95 -2.80
N SER A 134 -17.26 13.24 -2.86
CA SER A 134 -17.89 13.86 -4.02
C SER A 134 -16.99 13.79 -5.26
N ALA A 135 -17.57 13.99 -6.45
CA ALA A 135 -16.79 14.01 -7.70
C ALA A 135 -15.68 15.09 -7.68
N ASP A 136 -15.96 16.25 -7.08
CA ASP A 136 -15.00 17.36 -6.96
C ASP A 136 -13.84 17.00 -6.02
N GLU A 137 -14.08 16.21 -4.97
CA GLU A 137 -13.04 15.72 -4.05
C GLU A 137 -12.20 14.59 -4.66
N LEU A 138 -12.69 13.94 -5.70
CA LEU A 138 -11.99 12.88 -6.45
C LEU A 138 -11.29 13.42 -7.71
N GLU A 139 -11.34 14.73 -7.97
CA GLU A 139 -10.71 15.34 -9.13
C GLU A 139 -9.17 15.33 -8.99
N ILE A 140 -8.48 14.83 -10.02
CA ILE A 140 -7.00 14.75 -10.07
C ILE A 140 -6.47 15.92 -10.91
N TYR A 141 -5.62 16.76 -10.30
CA TYR A 141 -4.98 17.92 -10.96
C TYR A 141 -3.62 17.62 -11.59
#